data_AF-A0A800D8X7-F1
#
_entry.id   AF-A0A800D8X7-F1
#
_cell.length_a   1.000
_cell.length_b   1.000
_cell.length_c   1.000
_cell.angle_alpha   90.00
_cell.angle_beta   90.00
_cell.angle_gamma   90.00
#
_symmetry.space_group_name_H-M   'P 1'
#
loop_
_entity.id
_entity.type
_entity.pdbx_description
1 polymer ?
#
loop_
_entity_poly.entity_id
_entity_poly.type
_entity_poly.pdbx_seq_one_letter_code
_entity_poly.pdbx_strand_id
1 'polypeptide(L)'
;MTTVAKRTRLTIDLPAEVKRRLRLVAAQRDISIRQYVLETIEERLARDWVELSEQEGLLALTAQADPVLAELWDNEKDAAYDQL
;
A
#
# COMPACT_ATOMS: atom_id res chain seq x y z
N MET A 1 -19.62 10.65 16.95
CA MET A 1 -18.94 9.64 17.81
C MET A 1 -17.56 9.42 17.22
N THR A 2 -16.51 10.00 17.81
CA THR A 2 -15.13 9.88 17.32
C THR A 2 -14.57 8.51 17.74
N THR A 3 -14.48 7.58 16.79
CA THR A 3 -13.84 6.29 17.01
C THR A 3 -12.34 6.52 17.23
N VAL A 4 -11.89 6.48 18.49
CA VAL A 4 -10.47 6.53 18.83
C VAL A 4 -9.83 5.27 18.27
N ALA A 5 -9.12 5.40 17.15
CA ALA A 5 -8.43 4.29 16.51
C ALA A 5 -7.51 3.59 17.53
N LYS A 6 -7.62 2.27 17.62
CA LYS A 6 -6.90 1.44 18.59
C LYS A 6 -5.40 1.46 18.26
N ARG A 7 -4.61 2.21 19.02
CA ARG A 7 -3.15 2.31 18.84
C ARG A 7 -2.45 1.14 19.51
N THR A 8 -1.75 0.31 18.73
CA THR A 8 -0.90 -0.77 19.24
C THR A 8 0.56 -0.32 19.28
N ARG A 9 1.32 -0.74 20.31
CA ARG A 9 2.75 -0.43 20.42
C ARG A 9 3.56 -1.45 19.61
N LEU A 10 4.41 -0.95 18.73
CA LEU A 10 5.44 -1.72 18.03
C LEU A 10 6.81 -1.31 18.58
N THR A 11 7.61 -2.27 19.04
CA THR A 11 8.99 -2.07 19.47
C THR A 11 9.90 -2.66 18.40
N ILE A 12 10.86 -1.87 17.91
CA ILE A 12 11.81 -2.28 16.87
C ILE A 12 13.21 -1.93 17.36
N ASP A 13 14.12 -2.91 17.31
CA ASP A 13 15.53 -2.67 17.58
C ASP A 13 16.19 -2.03 16.35
N LEU A 14 16.83 -0.89 16.56
CA LEU A 14 17.46 -0.10 15.50
C LEU A 14 18.97 0.01 15.76
N PRO A 15 19.83 -0.17 14.74
CA PRO A 15 21.24 0.15 14.85
C PRO A 15 21.45 1.59 15.31
N ALA A 16 22.50 1.82 16.10
CA ALA A 16 22.80 3.15 16.65
C ALA A 16 22.94 4.22 15.55
N GLU A 17 23.49 3.86 14.39
CA GLU A 17 23.61 4.75 13.24
C GLU A 17 22.26 5.20 12.68
N VAL A 18 21.29 4.28 12.57
CA VAL A 18 19.94 4.60 12.08
C VAL A 18 19.26 5.55 13.06
N LYS A 19 19.33 5.26 14.36
CA LYS A 19 18.81 6.15 15.40
C LYS A 19 19.44 7.55 15.35
N ARG A 20 20.74 7.64 15.09
CA ARG A 20 21.46 8.93 14.94
C ARG A 20 20.94 9.71 13.74
N ARG A 21 20.78 9.06 12.58
CA ARG A 21 20.23 9.69 11.36
C ARG A 21 18.78 10.16 11.57
N LEU A 22 17.93 9.33 12.17
CA LEU A 22 16.56 9.71 12.53
C LEU A 22 16.51 10.95 13.40
N ARG A 23 17.39 11.05 14.41
CA ARG A 23 17.45 12.23 15.28
C ARG A 23 17.85 13.49 14.51
N LEU A 24 18.85 13.42 13.64
CA LEU A 24 19.30 14.56 12.85
C LEU A 24 18.20 15.07 11.92
N VAL A 25 17.52 14.18 11.19
CA VAL A 25 16.45 14.57 10.26
C VAL A 25 15.23 15.11 11.00
N ALA A 26 14.83 14.47 12.10
CA ALA A 26 13.73 14.94 12.93
C ALA A 26 14.01 16.33 13.52
N ALA A 27 15.25 16.57 14.00
CA ALA A 27 15.67 17.88 14.48
C ALA A 27 15.68 18.94 13.36
N GLN A 28 16.13 18.59 12.16
CA GLN A 28 16.11 19.50 11.01
C GLN A 28 14.69 19.93 10.63
N ARG A 29 13.70 19.06 10.84
CA ARG A 29 12.29 19.30 10.55
C ARG A 29 11.49 19.82 11.75
N ASP A 30 12.13 20.06 12.88
CA ASP A 30 11.51 20.50 14.14
C ASP A 30 10.38 19.59 14.64
N ILE A 31 10.53 18.27 14.43
CA ILE A 31 9.56 17.26 14.87
C ILE A 31 10.22 16.19 15.73
N SER A 32 9.39 15.45 16.47
CA SER A 32 9.89 14.32 17.27
C SER A 32 10.29 13.13 16.38
N ILE A 33 11.25 12.32 16.84
CA ILE A 33 11.63 11.07 16.15
C ILE A 33 10.41 10.17 15.93
N ARG A 34 9.49 10.11 16.91
CA ARG A 34 8.25 9.32 16.81
C ARG A 34 7.40 9.78 15.63
N GLN A 35 7.19 11.09 15.52
CA GLN A 35 6.36 11.67 14.47
C GLN A 35 7.00 11.43 13.10
N TYR A 36 8.30 11.73 12.97
CA TYR A 36 9.03 11.49 11.73
C TYR A 36 8.94 10.02 11.26
N VAL A 37 9.12 9.08 12.18
CA VAL A 37 9.01 7.64 11.87
C VAL A 37 7.59 7.27 11.46
N LEU A 38 6.57 7.77 12.17
CA LEU A 38 5.18 7.48 11.85
C LEU A 38 4.80 7.99 10.46
N GLU A 39 5.08 9.27 10.18
CA GLU A 39 4.81 9.89 8.88
C GLU A 39 5.55 9.14 7.75
N THR A 40 6.82 8.80 7.96
CA THR A 40 7.60 8.05 6.96
C THR A 40 6.99 6.67 6.68
N ILE A 41 6.53 5.97 7.72
CA ILE A 41 5.88 4.66 7.57
C ILE A 41 4.53 4.81 6.86
N GLU A 42 3.70 5.78 7.25
CA GLU A 42 2.38 6.02 6.64
C GLU A 42 2.53 6.38 5.17
N GLU A 43 3.44 7.29 4.82
CA GLU A 43 3.71 7.65 3.42
C GLU A 43 4.24 6.48 2.60
N ARG A 44 5.14 5.66 3.18
CA ARG A 44 5.69 4.50 2.50
C ARG A 44 4.62 3.43 2.28
N LEU A 45 3.83 3.13 3.31
CA LEU A 45 2.70 2.20 3.21
C LEU A 45 1.66 2.68 2.21
N ALA A 46 1.32 3.96 2.17
CA ALA A 46 0.37 4.47 1.19
C ALA A 46 0.88 4.25 -0.25
N ARG A 47 2.17 4.49 -0.51
CA ARG A 47 2.78 4.24 -1.83
C ARG A 47 2.81 2.75 -2.17
N ASP A 48 3.30 1.93 -1.25
CA ASP A 48 3.40 0.48 -1.46
C ASP A 48 1.99 -0.16 -1.61
N TRP A 49 0.98 0.37 -0.90
CA TRP A 49 -0.41 -0.06 -1.02
C TRP A 49 -1.04 0.34 -2.36
N VAL A 50 -0.74 1.53 -2.88
CA VAL A 50 -1.16 1.92 -4.23
C VAL A 50 -0.55 0.98 -5.26
N GLU A 51 0.74 0.71 -5.19
CA GLU A 51 1.43 -0.22 -6.11
C GLU A 51 0.86 -1.66 -6.01
N LEU A 52 0.63 -2.16 -4.80
CA LEU A 52 -0.03 -3.45 -4.58
C LEU A 52 -1.46 -3.46 -5.10
N SER A 53 -2.23 -2.40 -4.90
CA SER A 53 -3.61 -2.30 -5.38
C SER A 53 -3.71 -2.11 -6.90
N GLU A 54 -2.70 -1.50 -7.53
CA GLU A 54 -2.57 -1.43 -8.99
C GLU A 54 -2.20 -2.80 -9.56
N GLN A 55 -1.32 -3.55 -8.89
CA GLN A 55 -0.99 -4.93 -9.24
C GLN A 55 -2.17 -5.88 -9.00
N GLU A 56 -2.84 -5.79 -7.85
CA GLU A 56 -4.07 -6.52 -7.55
C GLU A 56 -5.21 -6.07 -8.44
N GLY A 57 -5.29 -4.80 -8.83
CA GLY A 57 -6.23 -4.27 -9.80
C GLY A 57 -5.97 -4.82 -11.20
N LEU A 58 -4.70 -4.88 -11.64
CA LEU A 58 -4.28 -5.58 -12.84
C LEU A 58 -4.59 -7.08 -12.80
N LEU A 59 -4.46 -7.72 -11.63
CA LEU A 59 -4.86 -9.12 -11.41
C LEU A 59 -6.39 -9.27 -11.35
N ALA A 60 -7.12 -8.31 -10.78
CA ALA A 60 -8.59 -8.25 -10.66
C ALA A 60 -9.27 -7.96 -12.01
N LEU A 61 -8.56 -7.28 -12.92
CA LEU A 61 -8.95 -7.07 -14.31
C LEU A 61 -8.78 -8.34 -15.17
N THR A 62 -8.26 -9.43 -14.61
CA THR A 62 -8.34 -10.73 -15.28
C THR A 62 -9.67 -11.40 -14.92
N ALA A 63 -10.32 -12.04 -15.90
CA ALA A 63 -11.61 -12.75 -15.74
C ALA A 63 -11.62 -13.81 -14.62
N GLN A 64 -10.45 -14.13 -14.05
CA GLN A 64 -10.27 -15.08 -12.96
C GLN A 64 -10.57 -14.49 -11.57
N ALA A 65 -10.62 -13.16 -11.41
CA ALA A 65 -10.67 -12.51 -10.10
C ALA A 65 -11.93 -11.66 -9.83
N ASP A 66 -12.78 -11.39 -10.83
CA ASP A 66 -14.08 -10.73 -10.64
C ASP A 66 -15.17 -11.39 -11.52
N PRO A 67 -16.21 -12.03 -10.92
CA PRO A 67 -17.28 -12.68 -11.68
C PRO A 67 -18.11 -11.71 -12.54
N VAL A 68 -18.16 -10.42 -12.18
CA VAL A 68 -18.88 -9.41 -12.97
C VAL A 68 -18.11 -9.04 -14.25
N LEU A 69 -16.77 -9.05 -14.19
CA LEU A 69 -15.92 -8.86 -15.38
C LEU A 69 -15.87 -10.11 -16.25
N ALA A 70 -16.05 -11.31 -15.67
CA ALA A 70 -16.19 -12.55 -16.45
C ALA A 70 -17.40 -12.51 -17.38
N GLU A 71 -18.54 -11.99 -16.91
CA GLU A 71 -19.75 -11.82 -17.75
C GLU A 71 -19.56 -10.78 -18.87
N LEU A 72 -18.71 -9.76 -18.67
CA LEU A 72 -18.43 -8.75 -19.70
C LEU A 72 -17.41 -9.24 -20.74
N TRP A 73 -16.53 -10.15 -20.34
CA TRP A 73 -15.50 -10.77 -21.17
C TRP A 73 -16.04 -11.95 -21.99
N ASP A 74 -17.11 -12.62 -21.52
CA ASP A 74 -17.85 -13.65 -22.26
C ASP A 74 -18.75 -13.02 -23.34
N ASN A 75 -18.13 -12.30 -24.26
CA ASN A 75 -18.78 -11.67 -25.39
C ASN A 75 -18.73 -12.61 -26.60
N GLU A 76 -19.89 -13.09 -27.06
CA GLU A 76 -20.03 -13.94 -28.27
C GLU A 76 -19.31 -13.36 -29.51
N LYS A 77 -19.06 -12.05 -29.56
CA LYS A 77 -18.34 -11.39 -30.66
C LYS A 77 -16.83 -11.67 -30.66
N ASP A 78 -16.21 -11.90 -29.50
CA ASP A 78 -14.77 -12.17 -29.39
C ASP A 78 -14.44 -13.66 -29.56
N ALA A 79 -15.43 -14.56 -29.42
CA ALA A 79 -15.29 -16.00 -29.71
C ALA A 79 -14.89 -16.30 -31.17
N ALA A 80 -15.10 -15.34 -32.08
CA ALA A 80 -14.65 -15.43 -33.47
C ALA A 80 -13.12 -15.42 -33.61
N TYR A 81 -12.38 -14.94 -32.59
CA TYR A 81 -10.92 -14.90 -32.58
C TYR A 81 -10.27 -16.04 -31.81
N ASP A 82 -11.03 -16.84 -31.04
CA ASP A 82 -10.51 -18.01 -30.33
C ASP A 82 -10.05 -19.16 -31.26
N GLN A 83 -10.41 -19.08 -32.55
CA GLN A 83 -10.12 -20.09 -33.56
C GLN A 83 -9.02 -19.70 -34.58
N LEU A 84 -8.29 -18.60 -34.33
CA LEU A 84 -7.14 -18.16 -35.12
C LEU A 84 -5.81 -18.57 -34.47
#